data_AF-A0A0C9TN50-F1
#
_entry.id   AF-A0A0C9TN50-F1
#
_cell.length_a   1.000
_cell.length_b   1.000
_cell.length_c   1.000
_cell.angle_alpha   90.00
_cell.angle_beta   90.00
_cell.angle_gamma   90.00
#
_symmetry.space_group_name_H-M   'P 1'
#
loop_
_entity.id
_entity.type
_entity.pdbx_description
1 polymer ?
#
loop_
_entity_poly.entity_id
_entity_poly.type
_entity_poly.pdbx_seq_one_letter_code
_entity_poly.pdbx_strand_id
1 'polypeptide(L)'
;QVPELELLRDVKRRWDSTYAMINHLCALCLAVNYFLELPNQKELKEYVLSCRQWLVLEDFEHILQAADKQILQVLHKVQQRMSSESLPCLGSAVPCFELFMSAWEMLGATHPHV
;
A
#
# COMPACT_ATOMS: atom_id res chain seq x y z
N GLN A 1 2.63 11.54 -35.98
CA GLN A 1 2.77 11.53 -34.52
C GLN A 1 2.54 10.11 -34.05
N VAL A 2 3.54 9.47 -33.43
CA VAL A 2 3.39 8.14 -32.84
C VAL A 2 2.68 8.34 -31.49
N PRO A 3 1.64 7.58 -31.15
CA PRO A 3 1.00 7.68 -29.84
C PRO A 3 2.02 7.37 -28.75
N GLU A 4 2.06 8.21 -27.72
CA GLU A 4 2.87 7.98 -26.53
C GLU A 4 2.36 6.71 -25.83
N LEU A 5 3.11 5.62 -25.95
CA LEU A 5 2.74 4.32 -25.40
C LEU A 5 3.03 4.33 -23.90
N GLU A 6 2.00 4.54 -23.07
CA GLU A 6 2.09 4.28 -21.64
C GLU A 6 2.13 2.76 -21.39
N LEU A 7 3.11 2.26 -20.62
CA LEU A 7 3.00 0.92 -20.03
C LEU A 7 1.66 0.74 -19.32
N LEU A 8 1.02 -0.40 -19.62
CA LEU A 8 -0.10 -0.92 -18.84
C LEU A 8 0.29 -0.95 -17.36
N ARG A 9 -0.54 -0.32 -16.53
CA ARG A 9 -0.35 -0.24 -15.07
C ARG A 9 -0.58 -1.62 -14.45
N ASP A 10 0.41 -2.50 -14.53
CA ASP A 10 0.36 -3.84 -13.93
C ASP A 10 0.31 -3.78 -12.38
N VAL A 11 0.75 -2.67 -11.80
CA VAL A 11 1.00 -2.51 -10.36
C VAL A 11 -0.18 -1.89 -9.61
N LYS A 12 -1.37 -1.78 -10.20
CA LYS A 12 -2.55 -1.37 -9.41
C LYS A 12 -2.95 -2.48 -8.42
N ARG A 13 -2.95 -3.74 -8.85
CA ARG A 13 -3.65 -4.82 -8.10
C ARG A 13 -2.95 -5.41 -6.86
N ARG A 14 -1.62 -5.30 -6.70
CA ARG A 14 -0.92 -6.04 -5.61
C ARG A 14 -0.94 -5.34 -4.26
N TRP A 15 -0.72 -4.02 -4.23
CA TRP A 15 -0.83 -3.23 -2.99
C TRP A 15 -2.30 -2.90 -2.68
N ASP A 16 -3.13 -2.78 -3.72
CA ASP A 16 -4.58 -2.56 -3.57
C ASP A 16 -5.30 -3.71 -2.86
N SER A 17 -4.90 -4.97 -3.05
CA SER A 17 -5.60 -6.09 -2.40
C SER A 17 -5.41 -6.06 -0.88
N THR A 18 -4.19 -5.81 -0.41
CA THR A 18 -3.90 -5.72 1.03
C THR A 18 -4.56 -4.49 1.63
N TYR A 19 -4.48 -3.34 0.94
CA TYR A 19 -5.20 -2.13 1.35
C TYR A 19 -6.71 -2.37 1.43
N ALA A 20 -7.31 -2.95 0.40
CA ALA A 20 -8.74 -3.22 0.35
C ALA A 20 -9.19 -4.20 1.44
N MET A 21 -8.38 -5.21 1.76
CA MET A 21 -8.65 -6.12 2.87
C MET A 21 -8.64 -5.40 4.22
N ILE A 22 -7.62 -4.58 4.49
CA ILE A 22 -7.49 -3.84 5.76
C ILE A 22 -8.61 -2.80 5.88
N ASN A 23 -8.81 -1.96 4.87
CA ASN A 23 -9.90 -0.97 4.83
C ASN A 23 -11.27 -1.64 5.05
N HIS A 24 -11.53 -2.78 4.39
CA HIS A 24 -12.78 -3.50 4.58
C HIS A 24 -12.93 -4.06 6.01
N LEU A 25 -11.85 -4.59 6.58
CA LEU A 25 -11.83 -5.07 7.95
C LEU A 25 -12.07 -3.94 8.97
N CYS A 26 -11.43 -2.78 8.79
CA CYS A 26 -11.64 -1.58 9.59
C CYS A 26 -13.09 -1.09 9.49
N ALA A 27 -13.64 -0.98 8.27
CA ALA A 27 -15.01 -0.57 8.04
C ALA A 27 -16.05 -1.51 8.68
N LEU A 28 -15.74 -2.80 8.78
CA LEU A 28 -16.60 -3.82 9.40
C LEU A 28 -16.25 -4.13 10.86
N CYS A 29 -15.37 -3.37 11.51
CA CYS A 29 -14.87 -3.64 12.86
C CYS A 29 -15.99 -4.00 13.86
N LEU A 30 -17.07 -3.23 13.90
CA LEU A 30 -18.22 -3.48 14.79
C LEU A 30 -18.91 -4.83 14.48
N ALA A 31 -19.12 -5.14 13.20
CA ALA A 31 -19.78 -6.36 12.77
C ALA A 31 -18.90 -7.59 13.02
N VAL A 32 -17.59 -7.48 12.80
CA VAL A 32 -16.62 -8.53 13.07
C VAL A 32 -16.52 -8.81 14.56
N ASN A 33 -16.41 -7.78 15.41
CA ASN A 33 -16.37 -7.96 16.85
C ASN A 33 -17.66 -8.60 17.39
N TYR A 34 -18.83 -8.14 16.93
CA TYR A 34 -20.12 -8.75 17.29
C TYR A 34 -20.19 -10.23 16.86
N PHE A 35 -19.70 -10.55 15.66
CA PHE A 35 -19.69 -11.93 15.17
C PHE A 35 -18.75 -12.82 16.00
N LEU A 36 -17.58 -12.33 16.39
CA LEU A 36 -16.60 -13.06 17.20
C LEU A 36 -17.08 -13.30 18.65
N GLU A 37 -17.96 -12.45 19.17
CA GLU A 37 -18.58 -12.60 20.49
C GLU A 37 -19.64 -13.72 20.54
N LEU A 38 -20.14 -14.18 19.40
CA LEU A 38 -21.16 -15.23 19.35
C LEU A 38 -20.63 -16.57 19.89
N PRO A 39 -21.45 -17.30 20.67
CA PRO A 39 -21.03 -18.55 21.32
C PRO A 39 -20.64 -19.68 20.35
N ASN A 40 -21.02 -19.57 19.07
CA ASN A 40 -20.70 -20.53 18.02
C ASN A 40 -19.28 -20.38 17.46
N GLN A 41 -18.60 -19.24 17.67
CA GLN A 41 -17.30 -18.92 17.07
C GLN A 41 -16.12 -19.30 17.98
N LYS A 42 -16.13 -20.50 18.58
CA LYS A 42 -15.10 -20.92 19.56
C LYS A 42 -13.68 -20.92 18.97
N GLU A 43 -13.54 -21.29 17.70
CA GLU A 43 -12.24 -21.34 17.00
C GLU A 43 -11.69 -19.95 16.68
N LEU A 44 -12.56 -18.95 16.54
CA LEU A 44 -12.15 -17.60 16.16
C LEU A 44 -11.84 -16.69 17.34
N LYS A 45 -12.13 -17.14 18.57
CA LYS A 45 -11.87 -16.36 19.79
C LYS A 45 -10.41 -15.99 19.98
N GLU A 46 -9.50 -16.82 19.49
CA GLU A 46 -8.04 -16.56 19.57
C GLU A 46 -7.58 -15.44 18.61
N TYR A 47 -8.39 -15.11 17.60
CA TYR A 47 -8.09 -14.08 16.60
C TYR A 47 -8.78 -12.73 16.88
N VAL A 48 -9.42 -12.59 18.04
CA VAL A 48 -10.00 -11.31 18.45
C VAL A 48 -8.87 -10.28 18.61
N LEU A 49 -8.98 -9.21 17.84
CA LEU A 49 -7.98 -8.13 17.85
C LEU A 49 -8.21 -7.23 19.07
N SER A 50 -7.13 -6.99 19.81
CA SER A 50 -7.09 -5.99 20.88
C SER A 50 -7.22 -4.57 20.30
N CYS A 51 -7.61 -3.59 21.14
CA CYS A 51 -7.69 -2.19 20.71
C CYS A 51 -6.37 -1.67 20.10
N ARG A 52 -5.22 -2.14 20.60
CA ARG A 52 -3.91 -1.77 20.03
C ARG A 52 -3.70 -2.33 18.63
N GLN A 53 -4.13 -3.56 18.37
CA GLN A 53 -4.02 -4.17 17.04
C GLN A 53 -4.94 -3.48 16.03
N TRP A 54 -6.11 -3.02 16.47
CA TRP A 54 -6.99 -2.20 15.63
C TRP A 54 -6.37 -0.86 15.25
N LEU A 55 -5.74 -0.16 16.21
CA LEU A 55 -5.02 1.09 15.92
C LEU A 55 -3.90 0.87 14.89
N VAL A 56 -3.11 -0.18 15.06
CA VAL A 56 -2.05 -0.52 14.10
C VAL A 56 -2.61 -0.80 12.70
N LEU A 57 -3.77 -1.45 12.60
CA LEU A 57 -4.42 -1.68 11.29
C LEU A 57 -4.92 -0.39 10.64
N GLU A 58 -5.44 0.55 11.43
CA GLU A 58 -5.84 1.88 10.96
C GLU A 58 -4.61 2.68 10.47
N ASP A 59 -3.49 2.61 11.19
CA ASP A 59 -2.22 3.21 10.75
C ASP A 59 -1.75 2.60 9.42
N PHE A 60 -1.80 1.27 9.30
CA PHE A 60 -1.47 0.58 8.04
C PHE A 60 -2.42 0.96 6.90
N GLU A 61 -3.70 1.14 7.17
CA GLU A 61 -4.67 1.61 6.18
C GLU A 61 -4.26 2.99 5.63
N HIS A 62 -3.93 3.92 6.51
CA HIS A 62 -3.50 5.27 6.13
C HIS A 62 -2.18 5.27 5.35
N ILE A 63 -1.19 4.50 5.80
CA ILE A 63 0.09 4.35 5.10
C ILE A 63 -0.13 3.79 3.70
N LEU A 64 -0.90 2.71 3.58
CA LEU A 64 -1.14 2.05 2.29
C LEU A 64 -1.94 2.94 1.35
N GLN A 65 -2.90 3.71 1.86
CA GLN A 65 -3.64 4.70 1.07
C GLN A 65 -2.74 5.82 0.55
N ALA A 66 -1.84 6.33 1.40
CA ALA A 66 -0.89 7.37 1.02
C ALA A 66 0.19 6.83 0.07
N ALA A 67 0.64 5.59 0.27
CA ALA A 67 1.57 4.88 -0.59
C ALA A 67 0.97 4.63 -1.98
N ASP A 68 -0.30 4.19 -2.06
CA ASP A 68 -0.99 4.02 -3.34
C ASP A 68 -1.06 5.34 -4.13
N LYS A 69 -1.35 6.46 -3.46
CA LYS A 69 -1.46 7.74 -4.17
C LYS A 69 -0.10 8.35 -4.54
N GLN A 70 0.88 8.34 -3.66
CA GLN A 70 2.13 9.08 -3.87
C GLN A 70 3.25 8.17 -4.39
N ILE A 71 3.43 7.02 -3.75
CA ILE A 71 4.59 6.14 -3.98
C ILE A 71 4.38 5.33 -5.27
N LEU A 72 3.16 4.82 -5.50
CA LEU A 72 2.85 4.09 -6.73
C LEU A 72 2.96 4.99 -7.97
N GLN A 73 2.62 6.28 -7.85
CA GLN A 73 2.80 7.23 -8.95
C GLN A 73 4.28 7.48 -9.27
N VAL A 74 5.14 7.61 -8.25
CA VAL A 74 6.59 7.76 -8.44
C VAL A 74 7.18 6.49 -9.05
N LEU A 75 6.83 5.31 -8.52
CA LEU A 75 7.28 4.02 -9.03
C LEU A 75 6.84 3.81 -10.49
N HIS A 76 5.64 4.24 -10.84
CA HIS A 76 5.16 4.17 -12.22
C HIS A 76 5.99 5.04 -13.16
N LYS A 77 6.28 6.30 -12.79
CA LYS A 77 7.11 7.20 -13.59
C LYS A 77 8.53 6.64 -13.78
N VAL A 78 9.09 6.06 -12.72
CA VAL A 78 10.37 5.33 -12.75
C VAL A 78 10.30 4.15 -13.72
N GLN A 79 9.29 3.29 -13.57
CA GLN A 79 9.13 2.09 -14.39
C GLN A 79 8.94 2.44 -15.87
N GLN A 80 8.12 3.44 -16.19
CA GLN A 80 7.94 3.96 -17.56
C GLN A 80 9.27 4.41 -18.16
N ARG A 81 10.03 5.22 -17.42
CA ARG A 81 11.35 5.70 -17.85
C ARG A 81 12.30 4.53 -18.11
N MET A 82 12.43 3.59 -17.17
CA MET A 82 13.31 2.43 -17.30
C MET A 82 12.91 1.49 -18.44
N SER A 83 11.61 1.39 -18.74
CA SER A 83 11.09 0.49 -19.79
C SER A 83 11.13 1.13 -21.19
N SER A 84 11.25 2.46 -21.27
CA SER A 84 11.41 3.19 -22.54
C SER A 84 12.85 3.20 -23.06
N GLU A 85 13.83 2.85 -22.23
CA GLU A 85 15.24 2.82 -22.61
C GLU A 85 15.57 1.50 -23.36
N SER A 86 16.08 1.62 -24.59
CA SER A 86 16.48 0.48 -25.42
C SER A 86 17.80 -0.17 -24.99
N LEU A 87 18.53 0.49 -24.07
CA LEU A 87 19.78 0.02 -23.47
C LEU A 87 19.60 0.06 -21.95
N PRO A 88 19.80 -1.06 -21.22
CA PRO A 88 19.65 -1.09 -19.78
C PRO A 88 20.84 -0.36 -19.12
N CYS A 89 20.81 0.96 -19.12
CA CYS A 89 21.80 1.74 -18.41
C CYS A 89 21.44 1.75 -16.93
N LEU A 90 22.04 0.84 -16.15
CA LEU A 90 22.00 0.79 -14.68
C LEU A 90 22.17 2.16 -13.99
N GLY A 91 22.78 3.15 -14.67
CA GLY A 91 22.99 4.50 -14.14
C GLY A 91 21.71 5.26 -13.78
N SER A 92 20.56 4.97 -14.42
CA SER A 92 19.28 5.60 -14.07
C SER A 92 18.55 4.87 -12.94
N ALA A 93 18.91 3.62 -12.63
CA ALA A 93 18.25 2.82 -11.60
C ALA A 93 18.52 3.35 -10.19
N VAL A 94 19.78 3.70 -9.88
CA VAL A 94 20.17 4.19 -8.54
C VAL A 94 19.43 5.49 -8.17
N PRO A 95 19.42 6.54 -9.01
CA PRO A 95 18.63 7.76 -8.73
C PRO A 95 17.13 7.48 -8.60
N CYS A 96 16.61 6.50 -9.33
CA CYS A 96 15.20 6.13 -9.22
C CYS A 96 14.87 5.46 -7.88
N PHE A 97 15.76 4.61 -7.36
CA PHE A 97 15.61 4.04 -6.02
C PHE A 97 15.80 5.10 -4.93
N GLU A 98 16.71 6.05 -5.09
CA GLU A 98 16.88 7.17 -4.16
C GLU A 98 15.61 8.03 -4.08
N LEU A 99 15.00 8.38 -5.23
CA LEU A 99 13.73 9.12 -5.27
C LEU A 99 12.60 8.35 -4.58
N PHE A 100 12.56 7.03 -4.74
CA PHE A 100 11.59 6.17 -4.05
C PHE A 100 11.81 6.17 -2.53
N MET A 101 13.05 6.01 -2.06
CA MET A 101 13.40 6.02 -0.64
C MET A 101 13.06 7.37 0.00
N SER A 102 13.42 8.48 -0.65
CA SER A 102 13.11 9.82 -0.15
C SER A 102 11.60 10.09 -0.07
N ALA A 103 10.80 9.54 -1.00
CA ALA A 103 9.34 9.64 -0.93
C ALA A 103 8.77 8.88 0.28
N TRP A 104 9.33 7.71 0.61
CA TRP A 104 8.98 6.95 1.82
C TRP A 104 9.38 7.69 3.11
N GLU A 105 10.59 8.24 3.16
CA GLU A 105 11.07 9.01 4.31
C GLU A 105 10.20 10.26 4.55
N MET A 106 9.82 10.97 3.48
CA MET A 106 8.90 12.10 3.56
C MET A 106 7.52 11.68 4.04
N LEU A 107 7.01 10.53 3.59
CA LEU A 107 5.73 10.00 4.04
C LEU A 107 5.75 9.72 5.55
N GLY A 108 6.81 9.10 6.05
CA GLY A 108 7.02 8.85 7.48
C GLY A 108 7.13 10.14 8.29
N ALA A 109 7.82 11.17 7.77
CA ALA A 109 7.88 12.48 8.42
C ALA A 109 6.53 13.21 8.47
N THR A 110 5.65 12.97 7.49
CA THR A 110 4.32 13.60 7.41
C THR A 110 3.28 12.90 8.30
N HIS A 111 3.51 11.63 8.66
CA HIS A 111 2.62 10.83 9.50
C HIS A 111 3.39 10.29 10.73
N PRO A 112 3.66 11.12 11.75
CA PRO A 112 4.48 10.76 12.91
C PRO A 112 3.83 9.74 13.87
N HIS A 113 2.61 9.27 13.57
CA HIS A 113 1.95 8.19 14.31
C HIS A 113 2.31 6.80 13.76
N VAL A 114 3.15 6.73 12.73
CA VAL A 114 3.74 5.49 12.19
C VAL A 114 5.09 5.22 12.85
#